data_AF-A0A9C8RHE2-F1
#
_entry.id   AF-A0A9C8RHE2-F1
#
_cell.length_a   1.000
_cell.length_b   1.000
_cell.length_c   1.000
_cell.angle_alpha   90.00
_cell.angle_beta   90.00
_cell.angle_gamma   90.00
#
_symmetry.space_group_name_H-M   'P 1'
#
loop_
_entity.id
_entity.type
_entity.pdbx_description
1 polymer ?
#
loop_
_entity_poly.entity_id
_entity_poly.type
_entity_poly.pdbx_seq_one_letter_code
_entity_poly.pdbx_strand_id
1 'polypeptide(L)'
;MIDSMGRLAVPLYHGTSSYFLAQIREHGLGGFRDSKLFDAEILANLAHALDNTRNSTEWWEFNDFIVRAMLEQRVSDGGFNFRYGYTYLTPSKSTAHRYATSNRLGSEFLTTIYQAYMALASINPVEAENIVPNSHCLRTIFQETHRPVILTLKNVAAGRLRTEQGNPIYEQLNQMISMRDSVSNIEPQVLWQQFNFELEGSIDWSHLDFSLLDD
;
A
#
# COMPACT_ATOMS: atom_id res chain seq x y z
N MET A 1 12.09 22.71 -0.68
CA MET A 1 11.52 21.45 -0.16
C MET A 1 12.60 20.43 0.20
N ILE A 2 13.78 20.47 -0.43
CA ILE A 2 14.97 19.73 -0.01
C ILE A 2 15.85 20.68 0.82
N ASP A 3 16.43 20.20 1.92
CA ASP A 3 17.36 20.93 2.77
C ASP A 3 18.80 20.91 2.23
N SER A 4 19.73 21.60 2.90
CA SER A 4 21.14 21.64 2.50
C SER A 4 21.87 20.29 2.60
N MET A 5 21.27 19.30 3.27
CA MET A 5 21.79 17.93 3.40
C MET A 5 21.17 16.97 2.37
N GLY A 6 20.34 17.46 1.44
CA GLY A 6 19.70 16.64 0.42
C GLY A 6 18.50 15.84 0.93
N ARG A 7 17.88 16.25 2.03
CA ARG A 7 16.72 15.57 2.65
C ARG A 7 15.45 16.37 2.47
N LEU A 8 14.29 15.71 2.42
CA LEU A 8 13.02 16.40 2.43
C LEU A 8 12.81 17.11 3.76
N ALA A 9 12.51 18.41 3.69
CA ALA A 9 12.19 19.25 4.84
C ALA A 9 10.76 19.05 5.38
N VAL A 10 9.96 18.23 4.68
CA VAL A 10 8.60 17.87 5.08
C VAL A 10 8.57 16.41 5.51
N PRO A 11 7.75 16.05 6.53
CA PRO A 11 7.58 14.65 6.90
C PRO A 11 6.87 13.89 5.78
N LEU A 12 7.17 12.60 5.70
CA LEU A 12 6.42 11.64 4.90
C LEU A 12 5.74 10.63 5.82
N TYR A 13 4.68 9.98 5.31
CA TYR A 13 3.84 9.08 6.06
C TYR A 13 3.63 7.78 5.30
N HIS A 14 3.53 6.66 6.03
CA HIS A 14 3.16 5.36 5.49
C HIS A 14 2.03 4.76 6.31
N GLY A 15 0.94 4.37 5.64
CA GLY A 15 -0.18 3.67 6.26
C GLY A 15 0.02 2.16 6.15
N THR A 16 -0.07 1.45 7.26
CA THR A 16 0.07 -0.01 7.34
C THR A 16 -0.77 -0.58 8.49
N SER A 17 -0.55 -1.82 8.90
CA SER A 17 -1.21 -2.45 10.04
C SER A 17 -0.22 -2.94 11.08
N SER A 18 -0.71 -3.21 12.30
CA SER A 18 0.09 -3.68 13.42
C SER A 18 0.81 -5.01 13.14
N TYR A 19 0.31 -5.81 12.19
CA TYR A 19 0.95 -7.04 11.72
C TYR A 19 2.41 -6.82 11.32
N PHE A 20 2.68 -5.74 10.60
CA PHE A 20 4.01 -5.49 10.05
C PHE A 20 4.98 -4.84 11.02
N LEU A 21 4.54 -4.38 12.21
CA LEU A 21 5.40 -3.62 13.13
C LEU A 21 6.62 -4.41 13.59
N ALA A 22 6.49 -5.71 13.87
CA ALA A 22 7.62 -6.54 14.27
C ALA A 22 8.68 -6.62 13.16
N GLN A 23 8.25 -6.88 11.93
CA GLN A 23 9.13 -6.97 10.76
C GLN A 23 9.77 -5.63 10.40
N ILE A 24 9.01 -4.53 10.48
CA ILE A 24 9.51 -3.17 10.25
C ILE A 24 10.51 -2.77 11.34
N ARG A 25 10.32 -3.23 12.59
CA ARG A 25 11.29 -3.02 13.66
C ARG A 25 12.59 -3.78 13.41
N GLU A 26 12.51 -5.01 12.92
CA GLU A 26 13.68 -5.88 12.71
C GLU A 26 14.48 -5.50 11.47
N HIS A 27 13.80 -5.19 10.37
CA HIS A 27 14.43 -5.01 9.04
C HIS A 27 14.34 -3.58 8.50
N GLY A 28 13.65 -2.68 9.19
CA GLY A 28 13.32 -1.35 8.69
C GLY A 28 12.15 -1.36 7.72
N LEU A 29 11.52 -0.19 7.53
CA LEU A 29 10.43 -0.01 6.57
C LEU A 29 10.98 -0.20 5.15
N GLY A 30 10.42 -1.15 4.41
CA GLY A 30 10.88 -1.51 3.05
C GLY A 30 12.05 -2.49 3.01
N GLY A 31 12.54 -2.95 4.17
CA GLY A 31 13.71 -3.86 4.25
C GLY A 31 13.38 -5.35 4.21
N PHE A 32 12.12 -5.73 4.39
CA PHE A 32 11.69 -7.13 4.33
C PHE A 32 10.36 -7.27 3.60
N ARG A 33 10.26 -8.33 2.80
CA ARG A 33 9.05 -8.73 2.10
C ARG A 33 8.95 -10.26 2.09
N ASP A 34 7.94 -10.78 2.77
CA ASP A 34 7.66 -12.21 2.75
C ASP A 34 7.04 -12.60 1.40
N SER A 35 7.81 -13.29 0.56
CA SER A 35 7.34 -13.74 -0.76
C SER A 35 6.14 -14.68 -0.68
N LYS A 36 5.91 -15.35 0.45
CA LYS A 36 4.75 -16.22 0.66
C LYS A 36 3.46 -15.45 0.96
N LEU A 37 3.57 -14.24 1.53
CA LEU A 37 2.43 -13.35 1.72
C LEU A 37 2.12 -12.60 0.42
N PHE A 38 3.15 -12.12 -0.27
CA PHE A 38 3.01 -11.33 -1.48
C PHE A 38 3.06 -12.17 -2.76
N ASP A 39 2.35 -13.29 -2.77
CA ASP A 39 2.31 -14.24 -3.87
C ASP A 39 1.22 -13.87 -4.91
N ALA A 40 1.67 -13.48 -6.10
CA ALA A 40 0.82 -13.13 -7.23
C ALA A 40 0.03 -14.30 -7.80
N GLU A 41 0.58 -15.51 -7.68
CA GLU A 41 -0.05 -16.72 -8.21
C GLU A 41 -1.35 -17.02 -7.46
N ILE A 42 -1.37 -16.75 -6.15
CA ILE A 42 -2.59 -16.88 -5.34
C ILE A 42 -3.68 -15.93 -5.86
N LEU A 43 -3.35 -14.66 -6.10
CA LEU A 43 -4.33 -13.72 -6.65
C LEU A 43 -4.80 -14.13 -8.04
N ALA A 44 -3.90 -14.65 -8.89
CA ALA A 44 -4.23 -15.12 -10.23
C ALA A 44 -5.17 -16.34 -10.19
N ASN A 45 -4.92 -17.29 -9.30
CA ASN A 45 -5.76 -18.47 -9.11
C ASN A 45 -7.16 -18.08 -8.58
N LEU A 46 -7.23 -17.14 -7.63
CA LEU A 46 -8.51 -16.60 -7.13
C LEU A 46 -9.28 -15.90 -8.26
N ALA A 47 -8.61 -15.06 -9.05
CA ALA A 47 -9.21 -14.38 -10.20
C ALA A 47 -9.76 -15.38 -11.23
N HIS A 48 -8.96 -16.40 -11.58
CA HIS A 48 -9.38 -17.46 -12.49
C HIS A 48 -10.60 -18.22 -11.98
N ALA A 49 -10.64 -18.54 -10.69
CA ALA A 49 -11.78 -19.20 -10.07
C ALA A 49 -13.04 -18.33 -10.09
N LEU A 50 -12.91 -17.03 -9.82
CA LEU A 50 -14.02 -16.06 -9.81
C LEU A 50 -14.55 -15.71 -11.22
N ASP A 51 -13.72 -15.85 -12.25
CA ASP A 51 -14.13 -15.71 -13.67
C ASP A 51 -15.10 -16.80 -14.12
N ASN A 52 -15.16 -17.93 -13.41
CA ASN A 52 -16.17 -18.94 -13.67
C ASN A 52 -17.55 -18.40 -13.29
N THR A 53 -18.49 -18.39 -14.22
CA THR A 53 -19.86 -17.87 -13.99
C THR A 53 -20.59 -18.53 -12.82
N ARG A 54 -20.20 -19.75 -12.43
CA ARG A 54 -20.73 -20.44 -11.23
C ARG A 54 -20.19 -19.92 -9.91
N ASN A 55 -19.05 -19.24 -9.94
CA ASN A 55 -18.36 -18.65 -8.78
C ASN A 55 -18.40 -17.11 -8.81
N SER A 56 -19.00 -16.50 -9.83
CA SER A 56 -19.09 -15.04 -9.93
C SER A 56 -19.85 -14.48 -8.72
N THR A 57 -19.36 -13.37 -8.20
CA THR A 57 -19.94 -12.67 -7.05
C THR A 57 -20.09 -11.20 -7.37
N GLU A 58 -20.99 -10.50 -6.67
CA GLU A 58 -21.10 -9.05 -6.76
C GLU A 58 -19.75 -8.35 -6.50
N TRP A 59 -18.97 -8.85 -5.54
CA TRP A 59 -17.62 -8.33 -5.30
C TRP A 59 -16.73 -8.46 -6.54
N TRP A 60 -16.74 -9.61 -7.21
CA TRP A 60 -15.95 -9.81 -8.43
C TRP A 60 -16.40 -8.88 -9.56
N GLU A 61 -17.71 -8.74 -9.78
CA GLU A 61 -18.27 -7.85 -10.80
C GLU A 61 -17.83 -6.39 -10.64
N PHE A 62 -17.59 -5.93 -9.41
CA PHE A 62 -17.10 -4.58 -9.14
C PHE A 62 -15.57 -4.44 -9.11
N ASN A 63 -14.83 -5.52 -8.86
CA ASN A 63 -13.39 -5.45 -8.55
C ASN A 63 -12.50 -6.20 -9.56
N ASP A 64 -13.05 -6.88 -10.56
CA ASP A 64 -12.27 -7.62 -11.55
C ASP A 64 -11.22 -6.73 -12.24
N PHE A 65 -11.58 -5.50 -12.59
CA PHE A 65 -10.68 -4.55 -13.23
C PHE A 65 -9.48 -4.20 -12.34
N ILE A 66 -9.70 -4.03 -11.02
CA ILE A 66 -8.65 -3.72 -10.05
C ILE A 66 -7.71 -4.92 -9.94
N VAL A 67 -8.29 -6.11 -9.78
CA VAL A 67 -7.51 -7.35 -9.64
C VAL A 67 -6.67 -7.61 -10.88
N ARG A 68 -7.24 -7.45 -12.08
CA ARG A 68 -6.49 -7.58 -13.33
C ARG A 68 -5.40 -6.53 -13.46
N ALA A 69 -5.68 -5.26 -13.13
CA ALA A 69 -4.68 -4.21 -13.17
C ALA A 69 -3.51 -4.47 -12.20
N MET A 70 -3.78 -5.06 -11.02
CA MET A 70 -2.75 -5.51 -10.09
C MET A 70 -1.91 -6.65 -10.66
N LEU A 71 -2.55 -7.69 -11.21
CA LEU A 71 -1.87 -8.83 -11.83
C LEU A 71 -0.98 -8.39 -13.00
N GLU A 72 -1.41 -7.39 -13.77
CA GLU A 72 -0.67 -6.81 -14.89
C GLU A 72 0.40 -5.79 -14.46
N GLN A 73 0.52 -5.45 -13.17
CA GLN A 73 1.40 -4.38 -12.68
C GLN A 73 1.17 -3.04 -13.40
N ARG A 74 -0.09 -2.74 -13.70
CA ARG A 74 -0.45 -1.60 -14.55
C ARG A 74 -0.38 -0.27 -13.79
N VAL A 75 0.07 0.77 -14.48
CA VAL A 75 -0.26 2.17 -14.17
C VAL A 75 -1.32 2.60 -15.18
N SER A 76 -2.49 3.02 -14.70
CA SER A 76 -3.57 3.46 -15.60
C SER A 76 -3.25 4.79 -16.26
N ASP A 77 -3.93 5.09 -17.36
CA ASP A 77 -3.78 6.37 -18.07
C ASP A 77 -4.20 7.58 -17.22
N GLY A 78 -5.06 7.35 -16.22
CA GLY A 78 -5.46 8.33 -15.21
C GLY A 78 -4.45 8.50 -14.06
N GLY A 79 -3.33 7.78 -14.09
CA GLY A 79 -2.26 7.88 -13.08
C GLY A 79 -2.40 6.94 -11.89
N PHE A 80 -3.49 6.16 -11.78
CA PHE A 80 -3.63 5.16 -10.72
C PHE A 80 -2.57 4.06 -10.85
N ASN A 81 -1.87 3.79 -9.77
CA ASN A 81 -0.77 2.84 -9.70
C ASN A 81 -1.24 1.54 -9.04
N PHE A 82 -1.39 0.46 -9.82
CA PHE A 82 -1.78 -0.86 -9.30
C PHE A 82 -0.56 -1.76 -9.04
N ARG A 83 0.66 -1.21 -9.13
CA ARG A 83 1.89 -1.95 -8.87
C ARG A 83 2.03 -2.24 -7.39
N TYR A 84 2.15 -3.51 -7.05
CA TYR A 84 2.45 -3.95 -5.70
C TYR A 84 3.93 -4.27 -5.54
N GLY A 85 4.41 -4.22 -4.30
CA GLY A 85 5.74 -4.70 -3.96
C GLY A 85 6.80 -3.64 -3.70
N TYR A 86 6.41 -2.38 -3.77
CA TYR A 86 7.22 -1.25 -3.34
C TYR A 86 6.66 -0.67 -2.04
N THR A 87 7.48 0.14 -1.37
CA THR A 87 7.05 0.90 -0.20
C THR A 87 6.72 2.32 -0.63
N TYR A 88 5.46 2.72 -0.47
CA TYR A 88 5.01 4.06 -0.83
C TYR A 88 4.88 4.96 0.39
N LEU A 89 5.34 6.19 0.24
CA LEU A 89 5.29 7.25 1.24
C LEU A 89 4.48 8.43 0.69
N THR A 90 3.62 9.03 1.50
CA THR A 90 2.83 10.19 1.11
C THR A 90 3.21 11.40 1.98
N PRO A 91 3.22 12.64 1.45
CA PRO A 91 3.37 13.85 2.27
C PRO A 91 2.08 14.20 3.02
N SER A 92 0.99 13.45 2.82
CA SER A 92 -0.31 13.69 3.43
C SER A 92 -0.64 12.66 4.52
N LYS A 93 -0.71 13.11 5.78
CA LYS A 93 -1.07 12.23 6.90
C LYS A 93 -2.47 11.64 6.75
N SER A 94 -3.41 12.40 6.21
CA SER A 94 -4.79 11.91 5.96
C SER A 94 -4.83 10.84 4.87
N THR A 95 -4.02 10.96 3.81
CA THR A 95 -3.87 9.89 2.81
C THR A 95 -3.29 8.62 3.45
N ALA A 96 -2.24 8.74 4.27
CA ALA A 96 -1.68 7.58 4.97
C ALA A 96 -2.67 6.95 5.95
N HIS A 97 -3.47 7.76 6.66
CA HIS A 97 -4.55 7.28 7.52
C HIS A 97 -5.55 6.47 6.70
N ARG A 98 -6.05 7.02 5.58
CA ARG A 98 -6.98 6.32 4.70
C ARG A 98 -6.41 4.99 4.23
N TYR A 99 -5.14 4.95 3.82
CA TYR A 99 -4.48 3.70 3.44
C TYR A 99 -4.42 2.69 4.59
N ALA A 100 -4.07 3.12 5.80
CA ALA A 100 -4.03 2.24 6.97
C ALA A 100 -5.41 1.67 7.32
N THR A 101 -6.49 2.46 7.17
CA THR A 101 -7.85 2.04 7.53
C THR A 101 -8.58 1.28 6.43
N SER A 102 -8.36 1.62 5.16
CA SER A 102 -9.01 0.96 4.02
C SER A 102 -8.34 -0.38 3.69
N ASN A 103 -7.03 -0.49 3.91
CA ASN A 103 -6.28 -1.73 3.70
C ASN A 103 -6.18 -2.49 5.01
N ARG A 104 -7.24 -3.22 5.38
CA ARG A 104 -7.35 -3.95 6.66
C ARG A 104 -6.09 -4.76 7.01
N LEU A 105 -5.45 -5.37 6.02
CA LEU A 105 -4.27 -6.21 6.24
C LEU A 105 -2.95 -5.44 6.14
N GLY A 106 -2.98 -4.11 6.16
CA GLY A 106 -1.80 -3.24 6.08
C GLY A 106 -1.16 -3.11 4.70
N SER A 107 -1.76 -3.77 3.69
CA SER A 107 -1.37 -3.74 2.30
C SER A 107 -2.61 -3.87 1.43
N GLU A 108 -2.70 -3.04 0.38
CA GLU A 108 -3.77 -3.11 -0.61
C GLU A 108 -3.80 -4.50 -1.26
N PHE A 109 -2.66 -4.99 -1.73
CA PHE A 109 -2.52 -6.31 -2.35
C PHE A 109 -3.02 -7.45 -1.44
N LEU A 110 -2.59 -7.49 -0.18
CA LEU A 110 -3.05 -8.52 0.76
C LEU A 110 -4.54 -8.39 1.06
N THR A 111 -5.04 -7.16 1.19
CA THR A 111 -6.47 -6.89 1.42
C THR A 111 -7.30 -7.37 0.23
N THR A 112 -6.83 -7.17 -1.00
CA THR A 112 -7.45 -7.67 -2.23
C THR A 112 -7.46 -9.20 -2.28
N ILE A 113 -6.34 -9.87 -1.94
CA ILE A 113 -6.32 -11.35 -1.83
C ILE A 113 -7.36 -11.82 -0.82
N TYR A 114 -7.40 -11.21 0.36
CA TYR A 114 -8.38 -11.58 1.39
C TYR A 114 -9.82 -11.41 0.90
N GLN A 115 -10.13 -10.29 0.25
CA GLN A 115 -11.47 -10.04 -0.26
C GLN A 115 -11.85 -11.02 -1.38
N ALA A 116 -10.94 -11.32 -2.31
CA ALA A 116 -11.16 -12.32 -3.35
C ALA A 116 -11.35 -13.72 -2.76
N TYR A 117 -10.53 -14.10 -1.77
CA TYR A 117 -10.68 -15.36 -1.04
C TYR A 117 -12.06 -15.44 -0.35
N MET A 118 -12.48 -14.38 0.35
CA MET A 118 -13.77 -14.36 1.05
C MET A 118 -14.95 -14.40 0.08
N ALA A 119 -14.85 -13.69 -1.05
CA ALA A 119 -15.85 -13.72 -2.11
C ALA A 119 -16.01 -15.15 -2.66
N LEU A 120 -14.91 -15.80 -3.05
CA LEU A 120 -14.94 -17.17 -3.55
C LEU A 120 -15.45 -18.16 -2.49
N ALA A 121 -14.94 -18.06 -1.25
CA ALA A 121 -15.32 -18.96 -0.16
C ALA A 121 -16.81 -18.88 0.20
N SER A 122 -17.47 -17.75 -0.05
CA SER A 122 -18.90 -17.58 0.21
C SER A 122 -19.80 -18.38 -0.73
N ILE A 123 -19.31 -18.74 -1.93
CA ILE A 123 -20.05 -19.49 -2.95
C ILE A 123 -19.47 -20.89 -3.16
N ASN A 124 -18.15 -21.02 -3.14
CA ASN A 124 -17.42 -22.25 -3.39
C ASN A 124 -16.26 -22.43 -2.39
N PRO A 125 -16.56 -22.83 -1.15
CA PRO A 125 -15.57 -22.96 -0.09
C PRO A 125 -14.51 -24.03 -0.36
N VAL A 126 -14.85 -25.08 -1.12
CA VAL A 126 -13.90 -26.14 -1.49
C VAL A 126 -12.82 -25.59 -2.41
N GLU A 127 -13.21 -24.83 -3.44
CA GLU A 127 -12.23 -24.22 -4.36
C GLU A 127 -11.36 -23.18 -3.65
N ALA A 128 -11.97 -22.35 -2.79
CA ALA A 128 -11.22 -21.38 -2.00
C ALA A 128 -10.18 -22.05 -1.09
N GLU A 129 -10.52 -23.17 -0.44
CA GLU A 129 -9.60 -23.95 0.39
C GLU A 129 -8.50 -24.62 -0.43
N ASN A 130 -8.77 -25.03 -1.68
CA ASN A 130 -7.73 -25.56 -2.56
C ASN A 130 -6.68 -24.49 -2.94
N ILE A 131 -7.11 -23.24 -3.14
CA ILE A 131 -6.23 -22.14 -3.52
C ILE A 131 -5.48 -21.57 -2.31
N VAL A 132 -6.16 -21.36 -1.18
CA VAL A 132 -5.56 -20.86 0.06
C VAL A 132 -5.91 -21.82 1.21
N PRO A 133 -5.20 -22.96 1.32
CA PRO A 133 -5.48 -23.96 2.34
C PRO A 133 -5.27 -23.41 3.74
N ASN A 134 -5.94 -23.97 4.74
CA ASN A 134 -5.80 -23.60 6.16
C ASN A 134 -4.36 -23.61 6.67
N SER A 135 -3.47 -24.39 6.05
CA SER A 135 -2.04 -24.43 6.37
C SER A 135 -1.21 -23.29 5.75
N HIS A 136 -1.79 -22.49 4.85
CA HIS A 136 -1.11 -21.39 4.18
C HIS A 136 -0.92 -20.20 5.13
N CYS A 137 0.24 -19.52 5.08
CA CYS A 137 0.55 -18.40 5.98
C CYS A 137 -0.42 -17.22 5.86
N LEU A 138 -1.03 -17.01 4.69
CA LEU A 138 -2.10 -16.03 4.50
C LEU A 138 -3.29 -16.24 5.45
N ARG A 139 -3.57 -17.48 5.84
CA ARG A 139 -4.69 -17.77 6.76
C ARG A 139 -4.46 -17.18 8.13
N THR A 140 -3.20 -17.13 8.58
CA THR A 140 -2.83 -16.50 9.85
C THR A 140 -3.17 -15.01 9.83
N ILE A 141 -2.73 -14.28 8.80
CA ILE A 141 -3.02 -12.84 8.70
C ILE A 141 -4.51 -12.53 8.50
N PHE A 142 -5.28 -13.43 7.85
CA PHE A 142 -6.73 -13.24 7.65
C PHE A 142 -7.53 -13.34 8.96
N GLN A 143 -7.07 -14.15 9.90
CA GLN A 143 -7.78 -14.45 11.14
C GLN A 143 -7.48 -13.45 12.27
N GLU A 144 -6.34 -12.78 12.20
CA GLU A 144 -5.91 -11.82 13.21
C GLU A 144 -6.64 -10.47 13.08
N THR A 145 -6.86 -9.83 14.23
CA THR A 145 -7.31 -8.44 14.29
C THR A 145 -6.09 -7.53 14.30
N HIS A 146 -5.96 -6.74 13.25
CA HIS A 146 -4.87 -5.78 13.10
C HIS A 146 -5.34 -4.37 13.34
N ARG A 147 -4.54 -3.58 14.04
CA ARG A 147 -4.81 -2.15 14.21
C ARG A 147 -4.19 -1.37 13.07
N PRO A 148 -4.88 -0.38 12.50
CA PRO A 148 -4.26 0.54 11.55
C PRO A 148 -3.10 1.31 12.19
N VAL A 149 -2.02 1.50 11.43
CA VAL A 149 -0.79 2.16 11.87
C VAL A 149 -0.39 3.22 10.87
N ILE A 150 0.00 4.40 11.39
CA ILE A 150 0.71 5.40 10.60
C ILE A 150 2.16 5.46 11.08
N LEU A 151 3.09 5.25 10.15
CA LEU A 151 4.50 5.56 10.35
C LEU A 151 4.76 6.99 9.86
N THR A 152 5.51 7.75 10.64
CA THR A 152 5.95 9.11 10.30
C THR A 152 7.47 9.09 10.13
N LEU A 153 7.93 9.57 8.99
CA LEU A 153 9.32 9.66 8.60
C LEU A 153 9.71 11.13 8.48
N LYS A 154 10.80 11.52 9.13
CA LYS A 154 11.37 12.87 9.03
C LYS A 154 12.71 12.79 8.32
N ASN A 155 13.06 13.84 7.58
CA ASN A 155 14.38 13.99 6.96
C ASN A 155 14.75 12.84 6.00
N VAL A 156 13.78 12.33 5.24
CA VAL A 156 14.03 11.28 4.24
C VAL A 156 14.93 11.84 3.13
N ALA A 157 16.00 11.11 2.79
CA ALA A 157 16.92 11.54 1.74
C ALA A 157 16.20 11.58 0.38
N ALA A 158 16.26 12.72 -0.31
CA ALA A 158 15.57 12.92 -1.58
C ALA A 158 16.06 11.95 -2.67
N GLY A 159 17.33 11.58 -2.65
CA GLY A 159 17.93 10.60 -3.57
C GLY A 159 17.48 9.15 -3.35
N ARG A 160 16.68 8.87 -2.32
CA ARG A 160 16.09 7.56 -2.04
C ARG A 160 14.62 7.47 -2.43
N LEU A 161 14.11 8.49 -3.12
CA LEU A 161 12.72 8.59 -3.47
C LEU A 161 12.58 8.69 -4.99
N ARG A 162 11.54 8.03 -5.50
CA ARG A 162 11.04 8.19 -6.87
C ARG A 162 9.58 8.61 -6.83
N THR A 163 9.07 9.14 -7.94
CA THR A 163 7.61 9.25 -8.11
C THR A 163 7.01 7.85 -8.22
N GLU A 164 5.68 7.74 -8.12
CA GLU A 164 4.96 6.48 -8.36
C GLU A 164 5.13 5.92 -9.78
N GLN A 165 5.71 6.69 -10.69
CA GLN A 165 6.02 6.28 -12.07
C GLN A 165 7.50 5.90 -12.23
N GLY A 166 8.27 5.86 -11.13
CA GLY A 166 9.69 5.53 -11.13
C GLY A 166 10.62 6.68 -11.56
N ASN A 167 10.09 7.89 -11.72
CA ASN A 167 10.88 9.06 -12.15
C ASN A 167 11.58 9.74 -10.98
N PRO A 168 12.63 10.55 -11.23
CA PRO A 168 13.18 11.45 -10.22
C PRO A 168 12.13 12.42 -9.67
N ILE A 169 12.18 12.71 -8.37
CA ILE A 169 11.12 13.47 -7.68
C ILE A 169 11.10 14.99 -7.96
N TYR A 170 12.12 15.54 -8.63
CA TYR A 170 12.33 16.99 -8.68
C TYR A 170 11.18 17.76 -9.34
N GLU A 171 10.61 17.24 -10.43
CA GLU A 171 9.46 17.86 -11.08
C GLU A 171 8.22 17.83 -10.18
N GLN A 172 7.95 16.69 -9.55
CA GLN A 172 6.86 16.54 -8.57
C GLN A 172 7.01 17.52 -7.40
N LEU A 173 8.23 17.68 -6.86
CA LEU A 173 8.49 18.66 -5.80
C LEU A 173 8.24 20.11 -6.27
N ASN A 174 8.60 20.46 -7.51
CA ASN A 174 8.34 21.78 -8.07
C ASN A 174 6.83 22.04 -8.26
N GLN A 175 6.07 21.02 -8.64
CA GLN A 175 4.61 21.08 -8.70
C GLN A 175 4.01 21.29 -7.30
N MET A 176 4.48 20.53 -6.30
CA MET A 176 4.06 20.69 -4.91
C MET A 176 4.32 22.11 -4.37
N ILE A 177 5.49 22.70 -4.67
CA ILE A 177 5.83 24.08 -4.33
C ILE A 177 4.88 25.05 -5.02
N SER A 178 4.69 24.91 -6.33
CA SER A 178 3.79 25.76 -7.13
C SER A 178 2.36 25.72 -6.61
N MET A 179 1.86 24.55 -6.21
CA MET A 179 0.51 24.40 -5.63
C MET A 179 0.39 25.13 -4.29
N ARG A 180 1.38 25.00 -3.42
CA ARG A 180 1.42 25.72 -2.13
C ARG A 180 1.47 27.23 -2.34
N ASP A 181 2.27 27.69 -3.30
CA ASP A 181 2.48 29.12 -3.52
C ASP A 181 1.31 29.79 -4.25
N SER A 182 0.51 29.02 -4.99
CA SER A 182 -0.68 29.51 -5.71
C SER A 182 -1.96 29.54 -4.87
N VAL A 183 -1.98 28.90 -3.70
CA VAL A 183 -3.16 28.87 -2.82
C VAL A 183 -2.78 29.26 -1.40
N SER A 184 -3.26 30.41 -0.93
CA SER A 184 -3.13 30.81 0.47
C SER A 184 -4.18 30.11 1.35
N ASN A 185 -3.82 29.79 2.60
CA ASN A 185 -4.69 29.24 3.64
C ASN A 185 -5.16 27.77 3.47
N ILE A 186 -4.52 26.96 2.62
CA ILE A 186 -4.72 25.51 2.63
C ILE A 186 -3.47 24.83 3.16
N GLU A 187 -3.64 23.95 4.15
CA GLU A 187 -2.56 23.15 4.69
C GLU A 187 -1.89 22.30 3.60
N PRO A 188 -0.54 22.29 3.50
CA PRO A 188 0.15 21.55 2.45
C PRO A 188 -0.20 20.06 2.39
N GLN A 189 -0.50 19.43 3.54
CA GLN A 189 -0.90 18.03 3.58
C GLN A 189 -2.23 17.75 2.87
N VAL A 190 -3.11 18.75 2.75
CA VAL A 190 -4.36 18.65 2.00
C VAL A 190 -4.09 18.85 0.51
N LEU A 191 -3.27 19.84 0.15
CA LEU A 191 -2.89 20.10 -1.24
C LEU A 191 -2.16 18.92 -1.87
N TRP A 192 -1.32 18.24 -1.09
CA TRP A 192 -0.43 17.21 -1.60
C TRP A 192 -0.97 15.78 -1.47
N GLN A 193 -2.25 15.61 -1.18
CA GLN A 193 -2.88 14.30 -0.93
C GLN A 193 -2.81 13.32 -2.11
N GLN A 194 -2.59 13.81 -3.33
CA GLN A 194 -2.47 13.04 -4.57
C GLN A 194 -1.03 12.65 -4.90
N PHE A 195 -0.04 13.16 -4.15
CA PHE A 195 1.36 12.79 -4.37
C PHE A 195 1.74 11.63 -3.47
N ASN A 196 2.43 10.67 -4.05
CA ASN A 196 3.13 9.62 -3.33
C ASN A 196 4.55 9.51 -3.89
N PHE A 197 5.42 8.90 -3.09
CA PHE A 197 6.80 8.61 -3.41
C PHE A 197 7.06 7.13 -3.20
N GLU A 198 7.74 6.51 -4.14
CA GLU A 198 8.30 5.17 -3.98
C GLU A 198 9.63 5.29 -3.22
N LEU A 199 9.78 4.55 -2.13
CA LEU A 199 11.01 4.48 -1.34
C LEU A 199 11.95 3.41 -1.92
N GLU A 200 13.19 3.81 -2.23
CA GLU A 200 14.28 2.90 -2.55
C GLU A 200 15.03 2.47 -1.28
N GLY A 201 15.16 1.15 -1.09
CA GLY A 201 15.80 0.54 0.08
C GLY A 201 14.95 0.59 1.35
N SER A 202 15.59 0.56 2.51
CA SER A 202 14.91 0.54 3.82
C SER A 202 15.16 1.76 4.71
N ILE A 203 14.19 2.13 5.53
CA ILE A 203 14.36 3.13 6.60
C ILE A 203 14.40 2.41 7.95
N ASP A 204 15.50 2.56 8.68
CA ASP A 204 15.67 1.92 9.99
C ASP A 204 14.62 2.37 10.99
N TRP A 205 14.24 1.46 11.88
CA TRP A 205 13.25 1.69 12.93
C TRP A 205 13.53 2.94 13.78
N SER A 206 14.81 3.23 14.06
CA SER A 206 15.21 4.42 14.84
C SER A 206 14.87 5.76 14.19
N HIS A 207 14.50 5.75 12.91
CA HIS A 207 14.10 6.93 12.15
C HIS A 207 12.57 7.01 11.92
N LEU A 208 11.81 6.11 12.54
CA LEU A 208 10.36 6.03 12.41
C LEU A 208 9.70 6.42 13.73
N ASP A 209 8.77 7.37 13.68
CA ASP A 209 7.75 7.52 14.71
C ASP A 209 6.52 6.70 14.26
N PHE A 210 5.77 6.08 15.18
CA PHE A 210 4.51 5.40 14.82
C PHE A 210 3.36 5.75 15.75
N SER A 211 2.14 5.72 15.21
CA SER A 211 0.90 5.84 15.98
C SER A 211 -0.06 4.72 15.57
N LEU A 212 -0.59 4.01 16.57
CA LEU A 212 -1.77 3.18 16.38
C LEU A 212 -2.99 4.09 16.24
N LEU A 213 -3.88 3.77 15.31
CA LEU A 213 -5.17 4.43 15.21
C LEU A 213 -6.18 3.63 16.02
N ASP A 214 -7.06 4.32 16.73
CA ASP A 214 -8.22 3.71 17.37
C ASP A 214 -9.30 3.49 16.30
N ASP A 215 -10.01 2.36 16.40
CA ASP A 215 -11.12 1.99 15.52
C ASP A 215 -12.36 2.88 15.75
#